data_AF-J2VW46-F1
#
_entry.id   AF-J2VW46-F1
#
_cell.length_a   1.000
_cell.length_b   1.000
_cell.length_c   1.000
_cell.angle_alpha   90.00
_cell.angle_beta   90.00
_cell.angle_gamma   90.00
#
_symmetry.space_group_name_H-M   'P 1'
#
loop_
_entity.id
_entity.type
_entity.pdbx_description
1 polymer ?
#
loop_
_entity_poly.entity_id
_entity_poly.type
_entity_poly.pdbx_seq_one_letter_code
_entity_poly.pdbx_strand_id
1 'polypeptide(L)'
;MTCAAHGSVNGNAVKLTANRTNPGDPAYIEFRQRLSPGIPSGHLYVVFGRLDAQGNPVTRQYNGLFPKGSLVGLYGGAIIPMPAELKPSYADCHFSTGAAYRVSLTESQYQQLLGKVRSNLANPPLWRMFGFNCNNYAASLGSVAGLVEPANRAQPSFSYIYSYIEANGDKGRKSAGS
;
A
#
# COMPACT_ATOMS: atom_id res chain seq x y z
N MET A 1 -0.25 7.30 -12.00
CA MET A 1 -0.22 6.27 -10.93
C MET A 1 -1.18 5.12 -11.24
N THR A 2 -1.46 4.83 -12.51
CA THR A 2 -2.34 3.73 -12.91
C THR A 2 -1.50 2.58 -13.46
N CYS A 3 -2.09 1.41 -13.61
CA CYS A 3 -1.46 0.26 -14.25
C CYS A 3 -1.60 0.27 -15.79
N ALA A 4 -2.05 1.39 -16.38
CA ALA A 4 -2.24 1.54 -17.83
C ALA A 4 -0.94 1.31 -18.61
N ALA A 5 0.20 1.82 -18.12
CA ALA A 5 1.51 1.59 -18.71
C ALA A 5 1.93 0.09 -18.70
N HIS A 6 1.26 -0.72 -17.89
CA HIS A 6 1.47 -2.16 -17.77
C HIS A 6 0.32 -2.96 -18.40
N GLY A 7 -0.57 -2.33 -19.16
CA GLY A 7 -1.67 -3.01 -19.87
C GLY A 7 -2.92 -3.29 -19.03
N SER A 8 -3.00 -2.85 -17.77
CA SER A 8 -4.19 -3.00 -16.92
C SER A 8 -4.68 -1.62 -16.47
N VAL A 9 -5.56 -0.99 -17.26
CA VAL A 9 -6.01 0.39 -17.00
C VAL A 9 -6.66 0.53 -15.62
N ASN A 10 -7.48 -0.45 -15.24
CA ASN A 10 -8.25 -0.44 -13.98
C ASN A 10 -7.55 -1.18 -12.82
N GLY A 11 -6.39 -1.79 -13.06
CA GLY A 11 -5.75 -2.68 -12.10
C GLY A 11 -6.58 -3.93 -11.78
N ASN A 12 -6.14 -4.68 -10.77
CA ASN A 12 -6.77 -5.95 -10.38
C ASN A 12 -7.57 -5.82 -9.08
N ALA A 13 -8.76 -6.43 -9.02
CA ALA A 13 -9.44 -6.74 -7.78
C ALA A 13 -8.70 -7.87 -7.04
N VAL A 14 -8.68 -7.84 -5.71
CA VAL A 14 -7.95 -8.82 -4.89
C VAL A 14 -8.82 -9.30 -3.74
N LYS A 15 -8.57 -10.54 -3.28
CA LYS A 15 -9.20 -11.08 -2.08
C LYS A 15 -8.66 -10.34 -0.85
N LEU A 16 -9.57 -9.78 -0.05
CA LEU A 16 -9.21 -9.08 1.18
C LEU A 16 -8.94 -10.07 2.32
N THR A 17 -7.82 -9.86 3.01
CA THR A 17 -7.47 -10.49 4.28
C THR A 17 -8.24 -9.85 5.43
N ALA A 18 -8.38 -8.53 5.40
CA ALA A 18 -9.15 -7.76 6.36
C ALA A 18 -9.83 -6.58 5.66
N ASN A 19 -11.00 -6.18 6.16
CA ASN A 19 -11.77 -5.07 5.62
C ASN A 19 -12.42 -4.24 6.73
N ARG A 20 -12.25 -2.92 6.66
CA ARG A 20 -12.96 -1.92 7.45
C ARG A 20 -13.58 -0.90 6.50
N THR A 21 -14.59 -1.33 5.76
CA THR A 21 -15.36 -0.46 4.88
C THR A 21 -16.69 -0.12 5.55
N ASN A 22 -16.96 1.16 5.72
CA ASN A 22 -18.25 1.65 6.20
C ASN A 22 -19.14 2.03 5.01
N PRO A 23 -20.41 1.61 4.99
CA PRO A 23 -21.37 2.09 4.00
C PRO A 23 -21.46 3.63 3.99
N GLY A 24 -21.45 4.23 2.80
CA GLY A 24 -21.54 5.68 2.60
C GLY A 24 -20.21 6.42 2.49
N ASP A 25 -19.09 5.79 2.85
CA ASP A 25 -17.77 6.39 2.60
C ASP A 25 -17.44 6.41 1.09
N PRO A 26 -17.04 7.56 0.51
CA PRO A 26 -16.91 7.71 -0.95
C PRO A 26 -15.58 7.18 -1.52
N ALA A 27 -14.64 6.78 -0.67
CA ALA A 27 -13.28 6.46 -1.08
C ALA A 27 -12.67 5.35 -0.22
N TYR A 28 -11.48 4.89 -0.61
CA TYR A 28 -10.76 3.85 0.13
C TYR A 28 -9.25 3.97 -0.02
N ILE A 29 -8.57 3.34 0.93
CA ILE A 29 -7.16 2.97 0.86
C ILE A 29 -7.01 1.48 1.12
N GLU A 30 -6.16 0.81 0.36
CA GLU A 30 -5.95 -0.62 0.41
C GLU A 30 -4.46 -0.93 0.40
N PHE A 31 -4.00 -1.68 1.40
CA PHE A 31 -2.62 -2.10 1.56
C PHE A 31 -2.50 -3.50 0.97
N ARG A 32 -1.67 -3.66 -0.04
CA ARG A 32 -1.47 -4.93 -0.74
C ARG A 32 -0.06 -5.41 -0.55
N GLN A 33 0.06 -6.63 -0.06
CA GLN A 33 1.32 -7.32 0.04
C GLN A 33 1.41 -8.37 -1.05
N ARG A 34 2.54 -8.41 -1.74
CA ARG A 34 2.89 -9.50 -2.67
C ARG A 34 4.31 -9.99 -2.41
N LEU A 35 4.57 -11.22 -2.83
CA LEU A 35 5.96 -11.69 -2.95
C LEU A 35 6.63 -10.99 -4.13
N SER A 36 7.95 -10.90 -4.09
CA SER A 36 8.74 -10.33 -5.17
C SER A 36 9.86 -11.31 -5.50
N PRO A 37 9.95 -11.84 -6.73
CA PRO A 37 11.04 -12.71 -7.13
C PRO A 37 12.39 -12.06 -6.83
N GLY A 38 13.27 -12.77 -6.11
CA GLY A 38 14.59 -12.26 -5.72
C GLY A 38 14.60 -11.30 -4.53
N ILE A 39 13.46 -10.96 -3.91
CA ILE A 39 13.39 -10.14 -2.69
C ILE A 39 12.57 -10.90 -1.64
N PRO A 40 13.21 -11.67 -0.75
CA PRO A 40 12.54 -12.53 0.22
C PRO A 40 11.58 -11.79 1.16
N SER A 41 11.84 -10.52 1.46
CA SER A 41 10.97 -9.72 2.32
C SER A 41 9.58 -9.46 1.72
N GLY A 42 9.41 -9.65 0.41
CA GLY A 42 8.22 -9.24 -0.33
C GLY A 42 8.08 -7.73 -0.40
N HIS A 43 6.93 -7.27 -0.91
CA HIS A 43 6.65 -5.86 -1.11
C HIS A 43 5.23 -5.48 -0.64
N LEU A 44 5.13 -4.35 0.07
CA LEU A 44 3.88 -3.72 0.49
C LEU A 44 3.67 -2.41 -0.27
N TYR A 45 2.52 -2.27 -0.93
CA TYR A 45 2.13 -1.05 -1.66
C TYR A 45 0.69 -0.67 -1.33
N VAL A 46 0.32 0.54 -1.73
CA VAL A 46 -0.99 1.11 -1.51
C VAL A 46 -1.75 1.22 -2.83
N VAL A 47 -3.02 0.85 -2.78
CA VAL A 47 -4.01 1.11 -3.82
C VAL A 47 -5.14 1.95 -3.23
N PHE A 48 -5.52 3.04 -3.88
CA PHE A 48 -6.57 3.93 -3.39
C PHE A 48 -7.45 4.44 -4.54
N GLY A 49 -8.64 4.91 -4.20
CA GLY A 49 -9.58 5.42 -5.18
C GLY A 49 -10.98 5.65 -4.63
N ARG A 50 -11.94 5.68 -5.54
CA ARG A 50 -13.37 5.90 -5.25
C ARG A 50 -14.10 4.59 -5.01
N LEU A 51 -15.08 4.63 -4.11
CA LEU A 51 -16.05 3.57 -3.88
C LEU A 51 -17.39 3.92 -4.55
N ASP A 52 -18.18 2.91 -4.92
CA ASP A 52 -19.60 3.06 -5.22
C ASP A 52 -20.43 3.07 -3.93
N ALA A 53 -21.75 3.22 -4.06
CA ALA A 53 -22.68 3.24 -2.92
C ALA A 53 -22.69 1.92 -2.12
N GLN A 54 -22.26 0.82 -2.73
CA GLN A 54 -22.16 -0.50 -2.13
C GLN A 54 -20.78 -0.75 -1.48
N GLY A 55 -19.86 0.22 -1.55
CA GLY A 55 -18.51 0.10 -0.99
C GLY A 55 -17.54 -0.67 -1.89
N ASN A 56 -17.84 -0.82 -3.19
CA ASN A 56 -16.93 -1.46 -4.14
C ASN A 56 -16.01 -0.44 -4.82
N PRO A 57 -14.72 -0.76 -5.02
CA PRO A 57 -13.80 0.11 -5.73
C PRO A 57 -14.18 0.33 -7.21
N VAL A 58 -14.39 1.59 -7.56
CA VAL A 58 -14.67 2.08 -8.92
C VAL A 58 -13.39 2.51 -9.62
N THR A 59 -12.47 3.14 -8.89
CA THR A 59 -11.19 3.60 -9.44
C THR A 59 -10.03 3.04 -8.64
N ARG A 60 -8.87 2.83 -9.29
CA ARG A 60 -7.66 2.32 -8.63
C ARG A 60 -6.44 3.14 -9.06
N GLN A 61 -5.74 3.68 -8.08
CA GLN A 61 -4.43 4.30 -8.23
C GLN A 61 -3.45 3.59 -7.32
N TYR A 62 -2.23 3.39 -7.80
CA TYR A 62 -1.20 2.59 -7.17
C TYR A 62 -0.02 3.46 -6.77
N ASN A 63 0.47 3.25 -5.55
CA ASN A 63 1.62 3.97 -5.03
C ASN A 63 2.36 3.11 -4.00
N GLY A 64 3.67 3.02 -4.12
CA GLY A 64 4.52 2.25 -3.20
C GLY A 64 5.90 2.90 -3.14
N LEU A 65 6.75 2.51 -2.18
CA LEU A 65 8.11 3.05 -2.09
C LEU A 65 9.12 1.95 -2.39
N PHE A 66 9.83 2.08 -3.51
CA PHE A 66 10.86 1.14 -3.94
C PHE A 66 12.19 1.85 -4.13
N PRO A 67 13.34 1.21 -3.85
CA PRO A 67 14.62 1.79 -4.20
C PRO A 67 14.79 1.83 -5.72
N LYS A 68 15.29 2.95 -6.26
CA LYS A 68 15.73 3.02 -7.65
C LYS A 68 16.94 2.11 -7.85
N GLY A 69 17.05 1.51 -9.04
CA GLY A 69 18.15 0.59 -9.37
C GLY A 69 17.91 -0.88 -8.96
N SER A 70 16.68 -1.25 -8.60
CA SER A 70 16.28 -2.64 -8.32
C SER A 70 17.15 -3.29 -7.22
N LEU A 71 17.80 -4.43 -7.47
CA LEU A 71 18.63 -5.15 -6.50
C LEU A 71 19.84 -4.33 -6.01
N VAL A 72 20.48 -3.54 -6.88
CA VAL A 72 21.59 -2.65 -6.46
C VAL A 72 21.08 -1.61 -5.48
N GLY A 73 19.91 -1.02 -5.78
CA GLY A 73 19.23 -0.10 -4.87
C GLY A 73 18.83 -0.74 -3.55
N LEU A 74 18.35 -1.98 -3.61
CA LEU A 74 17.95 -2.76 -2.44
C LEU A 74 19.13 -2.97 -1.49
N TYR A 75 20.24 -3.54 -1.97
CA TYR A 75 21.41 -3.79 -1.12
C TYR A 75 22.15 -2.50 -0.73
N GLY A 76 22.20 -1.51 -1.61
CA GLY A 76 22.73 -0.18 -1.30
C GLY A 76 21.97 0.49 -0.15
N GLY A 77 20.64 0.32 -0.10
CA GLY A 77 19.82 0.86 0.97
C GLY A 77 19.95 0.19 2.34
N ALA A 78 20.72 -0.90 2.44
CA ALA A 78 21.17 -1.42 3.74
C ALA A 78 22.32 -0.58 4.33
N ILE A 79 23.05 0.17 3.50
CA ILE A 79 24.25 0.93 3.89
C ILE A 79 23.94 2.42 3.94
N ILE A 80 23.33 2.98 2.88
CA ILE A 80 23.04 4.41 2.74
C ILE A 80 21.59 4.64 2.26
N PRO A 81 20.93 5.77 2.59
CA PRO A 81 19.63 6.08 2.00
C PRO A 81 19.69 6.21 0.48
N MET A 82 18.73 5.59 -0.21
CA MET A 82 18.67 5.51 -1.67
C MET A 82 17.50 6.34 -2.24
N PRO A 83 17.65 6.91 -3.45
CA PRO A 83 16.52 7.45 -4.17
C PRO A 83 15.42 6.41 -4.40
N ALA A 84 14.16 6.83 -4.40
CA ALA A 84 13.02 5.93 -4.52
C ALA A 84 12.18 6.16 -5.79
N GLU A 85 11.52 5.10 -6.26
CA GLU A 85 10.45 5.12 -7.25
C GLU A 85 9.09 4.94 -6.55
N LEU A 86 8.11 5.72 -6.99
CA LEU A 86 6.78 5.79 -6.39
C LEU A 86 5.66 5.20 -7.26
N LYS A 87 5.92 5.04 -8.56
CA LYS A 87 4.98 4.47 -9.52
C LYS A 87 4.91 2.94 -9.38
N PRO A 88 3.76 2.32 -9.73
CA PRO A 88 3.64 0.87 -9.72
C PRO A 88 4.61 0.22 -10.70
N SER A 89 5.19 -0.90 -10.28
CA SER A 89 5.88 -1.85 -11.15
C SER A 89 4.89 -2.77 -11.87
N TYR A 90 5.35 -3.48 -12.91
CA TYR A 90 4.57 -4.53 -13.57
C TYR A 90 4.03 -5.56 -12.56
N ALA A 91 4.86 -5.95 -11.58
CA ALA A 91 4.47 -6.93 -10.57
C ALA A 91 3.35 -6.41 -9.63
N ASP A 92 3.31 -5.12 -9.31
CA ASP A 92 2.22 -4.55 -8.49
C ASP A 92 0.87 -4.57 -9.24
N CYS A 93 0.93 -4.53 -10.57
CA CYS A 93 -0.24 -4.55 -11.43
C CYS A 93 -0.76 -5.95 -11.72
N HIS A 94 0.11 -6.97 -11.75
CA HIS A 94 -0.25 -8.29 -12.29
C HIS A 94 -0.09 -9.45 -11.33
N PHE A 95 0.78 -9.35 -10.31
CA PHE A 95 1.03 -10.49 -9.44
C PHE A 95 -0.07 -10.64 -8.39
N SER A 96 -0.32 -11.88 -7.99
CA SER A 96 -1.23 -12.17 -6.90
C SER A 96 -0.73 -11.58 -5.59
N THR A 97 -1.66 -11.06 -4.79
CA THR A 97 -1.37 -10.58 -3.44
C THR A 97 -1.42 -11.75 -2.46
N GLY A 98 -0.45 -11.82 -1.57
CA GLY A 98 -0.48 -12.75 -0.42
C GLY A 98 -1.45 -12.27 0.66
N ALA A 99 -1.57 -10.96 0.84
CA ALA A 99 -2.54 -10.34 1.73
C ALA A 99 -2.97 -8.96 1.24
N ALA A 100 -4.20 -8.57 1.59
CA ALA A 100 -4.74 -7.25 1.29
C ALA A 100 -5.62 -6.74 2.44
N TYR A 101 -5.46 -5.47 2.81
CA TYR A 101 -6.22 -4.83 3.88
C TYR A 101 -6.84 -3.55 3.37
N ARG A 102 -8.18 -3.44 3.37
CA ARG A 102 -8.90 -2.26 2.88
C ARG A 102 -9.55 -1.50 4.02
N VAL A 103 -9.46 -0.18 3.95
CA VAL A 103 -10.15 0.75 4.83
C VAL A 103 -10.87 1.80 3.97
N SER A 104 -12.14 2.05 4.25
CA SER A 104 -12.87 3.15 3.61
C SER A 104 -12.46 4.50 4.19
N LEU A 105 -12.63 5.54 3.39
CA LEU A 105 -12.25 6.91 3.72
C LEU A 105 -13.43 7.84 3.49
N THR A 106 -13.65 8.73 4.46
CA THR A 106 -14.45 9.94 4.24
C THR A 106 -13.82 10.82 3.16
N GLU A 107 -14.58 11.76 2.60
CA GLU A 107 -14.03 12.70 1.61
C GLU A 107 -12.83 13.47 2.14
N SER A 108 -12.89 13.95 3.40
CA SER A 108 -11.81 14.70 4.02
C SER A 108 -10.52 13.87 4.12
N GLN A 109 -10.62 12.62 4.58
CA GLN A 109 -9.47 11.72 4.66
C GLN A 109 -8.90 11.39 3.28
N TYR A 110 -9.76 11.25 2.26
CA TYR A 110 -9.32 11.04 0.89
C TYR A 110 -8.57 12.25 0.32
N GLN A 111 -9.04 13.48 0.57
CA GLN A 111 -8.31 14.68 0.16
C GLN A 111 -6.95 14.80 0.85
N GLN A 112 -6.86 14.45 2.14
CA GLN A 112 -5.58 14.38 2.85
C GLN A 112 -4.63 13.33 2.23
N LEU A 113 -5.15 12.15 1.86
CA LEU A 113 -4.37 11.13 1.16
C LEU A 113 -3.81 11.67 -0.16
N LEU A 114 -4.65 12.30 -0.98
CA LEU A 114 -4.25 12.88 -2.26
C LEU A 114 -3.17 13.96 -2.09
N GLY A 115 -3.32 14.81 -1.06
CA GLY A 115 -2.31 15.82 -0.71
C GLY A 115 -0.96 15.18 -0.35
N LYS A 116 -0.97 14.15 0.50
CA LYS A 116 0.24 13.42 0.90
C LYS A 116 0.92 12.73 -0.27
N VAL A 117 0.15 12.05 -1.13
CA VAL A 117 0.67 11.42 -2.35
C VAL A 117 1.26 12.46 -3.30
N ARG A 118 0.60 13.60 -3.51
CA ARG A 118 1.12 14.69 -4.36
C ARG A 118 2.44 15.24 -3.82
N SER A 119 2.51 15.48 -2.50
CA SER A 119 3.73 15.94 -1.84
C SER A 119 4.88 14.94 -2.02
N ASN A 120 4.61 13.65 -1.84
CA ASN A 120 5.63 12.60 -2.00
C ASN A 120 6.06 12.44 -3.47
N LEU A 121 5.16 12.61 -4.43
CA LEU A 121 5.54 12.60 -5.86
C LEU A 121 6.44 13.78 -6.22
N ALA A 122 6.20 14.96 -5.65
CA ALA A 122 7.03 16.14 -5.85
C ALA A 122 8.39 16.01 -5.14
N ASN A 123 8.39 15.42 -3.95
CA ASN A 123 9.59 15.23 -3.12
C ASN A 123 9.66 13.78 -2.61
N PRO A 124 10.14 12.83 -3.44
CA PRO A 124 10.18 11.43 -3.06
C PRO A 124 11.03 11.20 -1.81
N PRO A 125 10.52 10.50 -0.78
CA PRO A 125 11.31 10.18 0.39
C PRO A 125 12.43 9.20 0.02
N LEU A 126 13.55 9.31 0.73
CA LEU A 126 14.65 8.36 0.57
C LEU A 126 14.26 7.00 1.16
N TRP A 127 14.65 5.94 0.45
CA TRP A 127 14.43 4.56 0.84
C TRP A 127 15.61 4.02 1.66
N ARG A 128 15.32 3.30 2.74
CA ARG A 128 16.31 2.52 3.51
C ARG A 128 15.76 1.14 3.83
N MET A 129 16.56 0.08 3.66
CA MET A 129 16.13 -1.30 3.95
C MET A 129 15.65 -1.43 5.40
N PHE A 130 16.49 -0.99 6.33
CA PHE A 130 16.17 -0.90 7.76
C PHE A 130 15.92 0.57 8.09
N GLY A 131 14.66 0.98 8.14
CA GLY A 131 14.29 2.38 8.32
C GLY A 131 13.01 2.68 7.56
N PHE A 132 13.02 3.72 6.73
CA PHE A 132 11.87 4.12 5.94
C PHE A 132 11.85 3.38 4.59
N ASN A 133 11.08 2.29 4.51
CA ASN A 133 10.90 1.48 3.31
C ASN A 133 9.41 1.43 2.88
N CYS A 134 9.07 0.48 2.01
CA CYS A 134 7.71 0.23 1.54
C CYS A 134 6.68 0.10 2.66
N ASN A 135 7.05 -0.54 3.77
CA ASN A 135 6.15 -0.81 4.89
C ASN A 135 5.78 0.48 5.63
N ASN A 136 6.80 1.26 5.98
CA ASN A 136 6.64 2.50 6.74
C ASN A 136 5.99 3.57 5.86
N TYR A 137 6.33 3.59 4.57
CA TYR A 137 5.68 4.46 3.60
C TYR A 137 4.18 4.18 3.51
N ALA A 138 3.80 2.91 3.35
CA ALA A 138 2.40 2.51 3.31
C ALA A 138 1.66 2.88 4.60
N ALA A 139 2.23 2.58 5.77
CA ALA A 139 1.65 2.99 7.06
C ALA A 139 1.53 4.52 7.19
N SER A 140 2.51 5.27 6.68
CA SER A 140 2.44 6.73 6.66
C SER A 140 1.26 7.23 5.84
N LEU A 141 0.95 6.62 4.70
CA LEU A 141 -0.25 6.98 3.93
C LEU A 141 -1.53 6.59 4.68
N GLY A 142 -1.53 5.45 5.36
CA GLY A 142 -2.64 4.98 6.19
C GLY A 142 -2.98 5.86 7.39
N SER A 143 -2.06 6.72 7.85
CA SER A 143 -2.30 7.60 8.99
C SER A 143 -3.46 8.57 8.78
N VAL A 144 -3.80 8.90 7.53
CA VAL A 144 -4.98 9.76 7.20
C VAL A 144 -6.29 9.10 7.62
N ALA A 145 -6.31 7.76 7.72
CA ALA A 145 -7.44 6.97 8.18
C ALA A 145 -7.37 6.67 9.69
N GLY A 146 -6.43 7.30 10.41
CA GLY A 146 -6.18 7.02 11.83
C GLY A 146 -5.50 5.67 12.09
N LEU A 147 -4.92 5.03 11.07
CA LEU A 147 -4.22 3.77 11.24
C LEU A 147 -2.86 3.97 11.92
N VAL A 148 -2.51 3.05 12.80
CA VAL A 148 -1.28 3.05 13.59
C VAL A 148 -0.31 2.02 13.05
N GLU A 149 0.94 2.44 12.88
CA GLU A 149 2.04 1.56 12.47
C GLU A 149 2.33 0.50 13.56
N PRO A 150 2.59 -0.78 13.23
CA PRO A 150 2.92 -1.78 14.23
C PRO A 150 4.23 -1.43 14.95
N ALA A 151 4.32 -1.79 16.24
CA ALA A 151 5.47 -1.48 17.08
C ALA A 151 6.80 -2.01 16.51
N ASN A 152 6.79 -3.21 15.92
CA ASN A 152 7.93 -3.75 15.20
C ASN A 152 7.92 -3.27 13.73
N ARG A 153 8.64 -2.18 13.47
CA ARG A 153 8.71 -1.52 12.16
C ARG A 153 9.69 -2.16 11.17
N ALA A 154 10.52 -3.08 11.62
CA ALA A 154 11.61 -3.69 10.83
C ALA A 154 11.24 -5.06 10.23
N GLN A 155 9.97 -5.44 10.28
CA GLN A 155 9.50 -6.71 9.78
C GLN A 155 9.54 -6.79 8.25
N PRO A 156 9.78 -7.98 7.66
CA PRO A 156 9.59 -8.18 6.23
C PRO A 156 8.12 -7.99 5.88
N SER A 157 7.85 -7.44 4.68
CA SER A 157 6.52 -7.05 4.19
C SER A 157 5.48 -8.17 4.34
N PHE A 158 5.85 -9.43 4.07
CA PHE A 158 4.94 -10.58 4.19
C PHE A 158 4.42 -10.82 5.61
N SER A 159 5.15 -10.39 6.64
CA SER A 159 4.72 -10.47 8.04
C SER A 159 4.15 -9.14 8.53
N TYR A 160 4.73 -8.02 8.08
CA TYR A 160 4.36 -6.67 8.48
C TYR A 160 2.88 -6.37 8.25
N ILE A 161 2.31 -6.78 7.10
CA ILE A 161 0.89 -6.53 6.79
C ILE A 161 -0.05 -7.14 7.84
N TYR A 162 0.28 -8.30 8.40
CA TYR A 162 -0.52 -8.95 9.43
C TYR A 162 -0.39 -8.22 10.76
N SER A 163 0.83 -7.83 11.15
CA SER A 163 1.04 -6.99 12.34
C SER A 163 0.33 -5.65 12.22
N TYR A 164 0.27 -5.06 11.01
CA TYR A 164 -0.42 -3.81 10.77
C TYR A 164 -1.94 -3.96 10.90
N ILE A 165 -2.52 -5.04 10.37
CA ILE A 165 -3.94 -5.38 10.58
C ILE A 165 -4.24 -5.56 12.08
N GLU A 166 -3.36 -6.26 12.80
CA GLU A 166 -3.52 -6.55 14.23
C GLU A 166 -3.38 -5.30 15.10
N ALA A 167 -2.39 -4.45 14.85
CA ALA A 167 -2.18 -3.18 15.54
C ALA A 167 -3.38 -2.23 15.42
N ASN A 168 -4.17 -2.39 14.35
CA ASN A 168 -5.38 -1.62 14.12
C ASN A 168 -6.66 -2.33 14.57
N GLY A 169 -6.59 -3.55 15.13
CA GLY A 169 -7.74 -4.28 15.66
C GLY A 169 -8.66 -4.87 14.59
N ASP A 170 -8.15 -5.13 13.37
CA ASP A 170 -8.94 -5.68 12.25
C ASP A 170 -8.69 -7.16 11.98
N LYS A 171 -7.97 -7.85 12.87
CA LYS A 171 -7.74 -9.28 12.78
C LYS A 171 -9.09 -10.01 12.77
N GLY A 172 -9.34 -10.80 11.72
CA GLY A 172 -10.57 -11.59 11.59
C GLY A 172 -11.80 -10.82 11.06
N ARG A 173 -11.70 -9.52 10.76
CA ARG A 173 -12.76 -8.77 10.05
C ARG A 173 -12.79 -9.16 8.58
N LYS A 174 -13.47 -10.27 8.28
CA LYS A 174 -13.81 -10.65 6.90
C LYS A 174 -14.91 -9.72 6.39
N SER A 175 -14.90 -9.45 5.08
CA SER A 175 -15.94 -8.64 4.43
C SER A 175 -17.32 -9.19 4.77
N ALA A 176 -18.25 -8.34 5.22
CA ALA A 176 -19.66 -8.67 5.12
C ALA A 176 -19.95 -8.85 3.62
N GLY A 177 -20.43 -10.03 3.23
CA GLY A 177 -20.59 -10.44 1.82
C GLY A 177 -19.58 -11.51 1.41
N SER A 178 -19.78 -12.73 1.92
CA SER A 178 -19.49 -13.97 1.19
C SER A 178 -20.83 -14.55 0.78
#